data_AF-X0SIS2-F1
#
_entry.id   AF-X0SIS2-F1
#
_cell.length_a   1.000
_cell.length_b   1.000
_cell.length_c   1.000
_cell.angle_alpha   90.00
_cell.angle_beta   90.00
_cell.angle_gamma   90.00
#
_symmetry.space_group_name_H-M   'P 1'
#
loop_
_entity.id
_entity.type
_entity.pdbx_description
1 polymer ?
#
loop_
_entity_poly.entity_id
_entity_poly.type
_entity_poly.pdbx_seq_one_letter_code
_entity_poly.pdbx_strand_id
1 'polypeptide(L)'
;MSSLSQTNRDRTKPIIDAERFHGAMVFSAIGDALGWPTEFLREKYHIEPQFPLPIRDFVSWKKLVGGKWWGYKDYIGPGEYSDDTQLSLAIARCISSTGEFEPQRFAYTELPLWLHYQRGGGRSIKLAARSLLRTSSSWEHNFYKQGKLEYRRAGANGSAMRNLPIALASAGIEEKIVKYSFINALITHGHPRAILGTILFGLAVNYILTQSQHNITARTMVEYLTDRMINIQDLYSQDPTISKWIQKWNDLSIKESTLRFDSIFSRTQAEANDY
;
A
#
# COMPACT_ATOMS: atom_id res chain seq x y z
N MET A 1 29.62 -38.32 0.58
CA MET A 1 30.12 -37.60 -0.62
C MET A 1 28.91 -37.27 -1.48
N SER A 2 28.24 -36.15 -1.20
CA SER A 2 28.48 -34.82 -1.78
C SER A 2 27.90 -34.70 -3.19
N SER A 3 26.71 -34.10 -3.29
CA SER A 3 26.47 -32.97 -4.20
C SER A 3 25.12 -32.32 -3.86
N LEU A 4 25.09 -31.61 -2.74
CA LEU A 4 24.18 -30.48 -2.59
C LEU A 4 24.63 -29.44 -3.63
N SER A 5 23.88 -29.29 -4.72
CA SER A 5 24.07 -28.19 -5.66
C SER A 5 23.68 -26.88 -4.96
N GLN A 6 24.63 -26.30 -4.22
CA GLN A 6 24.63 -24.90 -3.87
C GLN A 6 24.65 -24.10 -5.16
N THR A 7 23.46 -23.76 -5.68
CA THR A 7 23.33 -22.70 -6.67
C THR A 7 23.44 -21.39 -5.90
N ASN A 8 24.69 -20.92 -5.85
CA ASN A 8 25.08 -19.60 -5.38
C ASN A 8 24.37 -18.55 -6.26
N ARG A 9 23.14 -18.16 -5.90
CA ARG A 9 22.43 -17.06 -6.58
C ARG A 9 23.02 -15.76 -6.06
N ASP A 10 24.12 -15.37 -6.65
CA ASP A 10 24.57 -13.99 -6.68
C ASP A 10 23.52 -13.19 -7.49
N ARG A 11 22.42 -12.80 -6.84
CA ARG A 11 21.32 -12.05 -7.46
C ARG A 11 21.76 -10.60 -7.61
N THR A 12 22.58 -10.32 -8.62
CA THR A 12 22.80 -8.94 -9.05
C THR A 12 21.45 -8.34 -9.44
N LYS A 13 21.06 -7.24 -8.78
CA LYS A 13 19.82 -6.52 -9.06
C LYS A 13 19.75 -6.23 -10.58
N PRO A 14 18.63 -6.54 -11.25
CA PRO A 14 18.49 -6.24 -12.67
C PRO A 14 18.71 -4.74 -12.89
N ILE A 15 19.40 -4.40 -13.99
CA ILE A 15 19.56 -2.99 -14.39
C ILE A 15 18.19 -2.52 -14.86
N ILE A 16 17.54 -1.71 -14.05
CA ILE A 16 16.23 -1.13 -14.37
C ILE A 16 16.48 0.22 -15.03
N ASP A 17 15.86 0.42 -16.18
CA ASP A 17 15.88 1.68 -16.91
C ASP A 17 15.34 2.83 -16.04
N ALA A 18 16.15 3.87 -15.90
CA ALA A 18 15.83 5.06 -15.12
C ALA A 18 14.57 5.77 -15.64
N GLU A 19 14.29 5.71 -16.95
CA GLU A 19 13.08 6.31 -17.51
C GLU A 19 11.82 5.62 -17.00
N ARG A 20 11.84 4.29 -16.85
CA ARG A 20 10.71 3.53 -16.30
C ARG A 20 10.48 3.86 -14.83
N PHE A 21 11.55 4.09 -14.08
CA PHE A 21 11.49 4.49 -12.68
C PHE A 21 10.87 5.89 -12.52
N HIS A 22 11.38 6.87 -13.28
CA HIS A 22 10.83 8.23 -13.28
C HIS A 22 9.38 8.25 -13.78
N GLY A 23 9.12 7.55 -14.87
CA GLY A 23 7.78 7.39 -15.44
C GLY A 23 6.80 6.83 -14.42
N ALA A 24 7.15 5.76 -13.71
CA ALA A 24 6.27 5.17 -12.70
C ALA A 24 5.86 6.19 -11.62
N MET A 25 6.82 6.95 -11.08
CA MET A 25 6.52 7.96 -10.06
C MET A 25 5.68 9.12 -10.60
N VAL A 26 6.03 9.65 -11.78
CA VAL A 26 5.33 10.78 -12.40
C VAL A 26 3.91 10.38 -12.84
N PHE A 27 3.75 9.27 -13.55
CA PHE A 27 2.44 8.81 -14.01
C PHE A 27 1.53 8.35 -12.86
N SER A 28 2.09 7.87 -11.74
CA SER A 28 1.29 7.63 -10.53
C SER A 28 0.70 8.93 -9.98
N ALA A 29 1.48 10.01 -9.93
CA ALA A 29 1.01 11.32 -9.47
C ALA A 29 0.02 11.96 -10.45
N ILE A 30 0.24 11.81 -11.76
CA ILE A 30 -0.70 12.25 -12.80
C ILE A 30 -2.03 11.50 -12.66
N GLY A 31 -1.99 10.18 -12.46
CA GLY A 31 -3.19 9.36 -12.28
C GLY A 31 -4.00 9.77 -11.06
N ASP A 32 -3.33 10.06 -9.95
CA ASP A 32 -3.94 10.62 -8.74
C ASP A 32 -4.62 11.98 -9.04
N ALA A 33 -3.88 12.94 -9.58
CA ALA A 33 -4.41 14.28 -9.87
C ALA A 33 -5.56 14.29 -10.91
N LEU A 34 -5.56 13.37 -11.89
CA LEU A 34 -6.66 13.21 -12.84
C LEU A 34 -7.87 12.49 -12.22
N GLY A 35 -7.64 11.50 -11.37
CA GLY A 35 -8.68 10.66 -10.79
C GLY A 35 -9.40 11.31 -9.60
N TRP A 36 -8.67 12.03 -8.75
CA TRP A 36 -9.17 12.57 -7.50
C TRP A 36 -10.39 13.51 -7.62
N PRO A 37 -10.51 14.39 -8.63
CA PRO A 37 -11.71 15.19 -8.82
C PRO A 37 -12.98 14.34 -9.02
N THR A 38 -12.83 13.15 -9.63
CA THR A 38 -13.94 12.23 -9.91
C THR A 38 -14.27 11.29 -8.76
N GLU A 39 -13.50 11.35 -7.67
CA GLU A 39 -13.71 10.54 -6.48
C GLU A 39 -15.13 10.77 -5.92
N PHE A 40 -15.93 9.70 -5.83
CA PHE A 40 -17.32 9.72 -5.36
C PHE A 40 -18.34 10.43 -6.26
N LEU A 41 -17.98 10.81 -7.49
CA LEU A 41 -18.97 11.06 -8.53
C LEU A 41 -19.67 9.74 -8.85
N ARG A 42 -20.77 9.46 -8.14
CA ARG A 42 -21.66 8.35 -8.47
C ARG A 42 -22.99 8.92 -8.91
N GLU A 43 -23.49 8.39 -10.01
CA GLU A 43 -24.81 8.72 -10.56
C GLU A 43 -25.91 8.61 -9.49
N LYS A 44 -25.83 7.58 -8.63
CA LYS A 44 -26.74 7.36 -7.49
C LYS A 44 -26.82 8.52 -6.48
N TYR A 45 -25.80 9.38 -6.40
CA TYR A 45 -25.78 10.50 -5.46
C TYR A 45 -26.23 11.82 -6.08
N HIS A 46 -26.58 11.85 -7.38
CA HIS A 46 -26.98 13.05 -8.12
C HIS A 46 -26.04 14.24 -7.89
N ILE A 47 -24.74 13.97 -7.83
CA ILE A 47 -23.72 15.00 -7.65
C ILE A 47 -23.32 15.49 -9.03
N GLU A 48 -23.76 16.69 -9.38
CA GLU A 48 -23.32 17.37 -10.60
C GLU A 48 -21.80 17.65 -10.52
N PRO A 49 -21.01 17.23 -11.52
CA PRO A 49 -19.59 17.54 -11.59
C PRO A 49 -19.34 19.05 -11.61
N GLN A 50 -18.26 19.50 -10.94
CA GLN A 50 -17.83 20.91 -10.98
C GLN A 50 -17.06 21.27 -12.26
N PHE A 51 -16.94 20.33 -13.18
CA PHE A 51 -16.10 20.38 -14.38
C PHE A 51 -16.69 19.48 -15.47
N PRO A 52 -16.37 19.71 -16.76
CA PRO A 52 -16.86 18.88 -17.85
C PRO A 52 -16.38 17.42 -17.74
N LEU A 53 -17.27 16.48 -18.10
CA LEU A 53 -16.93 15.06 -18.27
C LEU A 53 -16.95 14.68 -19.77
N PRO A 54 -16.15 13.69 -20.20
CA PRO A 54 -15.09 13.03 -19.44
C PRO A 54 -13.91 13.97 -19.18
N ILE A 55 -13.23 13.81 -18.05
CA ILE A 55 -11.99 14.55 -17.78
C ILE A 55 -10.94 14.15 -18.82
N ARG A 56 -10.35 15.16 -19.47
CA ARG A 56 -9.27 14.98 -20.46
C ARG A 56 -7.98 15.73 -20.10
N ASP A 57 -8.06 16.61 -19.11
CA ASP A 57 -6.95 17.44 -18.63
C ASP A 57 -7.16 17.73 -17.14
N PHE A 58 -6.16 18.31 -16.48
CA PHE A 58 -6.28 18.73 -15.09
C PHE A 58 -7.32 19.85 -14.92
N VAL A 59 -8.16 19.71 -13.89
CA VAL A 59 -9.26 20.64 -13.61
C VAL A 59 -9.14 21.22 -12.21
N SER A 60 -9.56 22.47 -12.04
CA SER A 60 -9.80 23.03 -10.71
C SER A 60 -11.15 22.57 -10.17
N TRP A 61 -11.21 22.34 -8.87
CA TRP A 61 -12.44 21.92 -8.20
C TRP A 61 -12.39 22.28 -6.71
N LYS A 62 -13.50 22.07 -6.01
CA LYS A 62 -13.62 22.36 -4.57
C LYS A 62 -14.07 21.11 -3.84
N LYS A 63 -13.43 20.82 -2.71
CA LYS A 63 -13.80 19.72 -1.82
C LYS A 63 -14.26 20.29 -0.48
N LEU A 64 -15.38 19.78 0.06
CA LEU A 64 -15.74 20.08 1.44
C LEU A 64 -14.88 19.19 2.35
N VAL A 65 -14.04 19.81 3.17
CA VAL A 65 -13.10 19.15 4.07
C VAL A 65 -13.48 19.50 5.51
N GLY A 66 -13.27 18.56 6.44
CA GLY A 66 -13.58 18.75 7.86
C GLY A 66 -14.84 18.02 8.31
N GLY A 67 -15.18 18.18 9.59
CA GLY A 67 -16.37 17.56 10.19
C GLY A 67 -17.64 18.37 9.93
N LYS A 68 -18.80 17.79 10.26
CA LYS A 68 -20.13 18.42 10.09
C LYS A 68 -20.22 19.88 10.58
N TRP A 69 -19.48 20.23 11.63
CA TRP A 69 -19.58 21.52 12.32
C TRP A 69 -18.44 22.50 12.01
N TRP A 70 -17.31 22.02 11.47
CA TRP A 70 -16.10 22.82 11.21
C TRP A 70 -15.56 22.58 9.80
N GLY A 71 -16.48 22.33 8.86
CA GLY A 71 -16.15 22.09 7.47
C GLY A 71 -15.76 23.38 6.76
N TYR A 72 -14.75 23.31 5.89
CA TYR A 72 -14.38 24.41 5.00
C TYR A 72 -14.26 23.90 3.56
N LYS A 73 -14.36 24.80 2.59
CA LYS A 73 -14.14 24.48 1.18
C LYS A 73 -12.65 24.58 0.90
N ASP A 74 -12.00 23.45 0.64
CA ASP A 74 -10.65 23.41 0.11
C ASP A 74 -10.71 23.63 -1.40
N TYR A 75 -9.88 24.53 -1.91
CA TYR A 75 -9.78 24.87 -3.32
C TYR A 75 -8.57 24.14 -3.88
N ILE A 76 -8.82 23.28 -4.87
CA ILE A 76 -7.81 22.39 -5.42
C ILE A 76 -7.53 22.87 -6.85
N GLY A 77 -6.29 23.29 -7.08
CA GLY A 77 -5.82 23.75 -8.38
C GLY A 77 -5.65 22.60 -9.39
N PRO A 78 -5.52 22.90 -10.69
CA PRO A 78 -5.25 21.89 -11.71
C PRO A 78 -3.92 21.18 -11.40
N GLY A 79 -3.94 19.84 -11.39
CA GLY A 79 -2.73 19.02 -11.21
C GLY A 79 -2.33 18.83 -9.75
N GLU A 80 -3.05 19.43 -8.79
CA GLU A 80 -2.84 19.13 -7.38
C GLU A 80 -3.30 17.70 -7.04
N TYR A 81 -2.49 17.02 -6.24
CA TYR A 81 -2.63 15.60 -5.94
C TYR A 81 -3.17 15.34 -4.52
N SER A 82 -3.59 14.10 -4.27
CA SER A 82 -4.24 13.67 -3.04
C SER A 82 -3.28 12.97 -2.07
N ASP A 83 -3.83 12.23 -1.10
CA ASP A 83 -3.09 11.44 -0.14
C ASP A 83 -2.30 10.31 -0.80
N ASP A 84 -2.74 9.80 -1.95
CA ASP A 84 -2.04 8.75 -2.70
C ASP A 84 -0.60 9.20 -3.04
N THR A 85 -0.45 10.37 -3.66
CA THR A 85 0.87 10.93 -3.99
C THR A 85 1.60 11.43 -2.74
N GLN A 86 0.91 12.09 -1.80
CA GLN A 86 1.53 12.59 -0.57
C GLN A 86 2.19 11.46 0.24
N LEU A 87 1.47 10.34 0.41
CA LEU A 87 1.95 9.19 1.15
C LEU A 87 2.99 8.38 0.37
N SER A 88 2.89 8.33 -0.96
CA SER A 88 3.96 7.77 -1.80
C SER A 88 5.27 8.54 -1.59
N LEU A 89 5.22 9.88 -1.60
CA LEU A 89 6.41 10.70 -1.34
C LEU A 89 6.94 10.53 0.10
N ALA A 90 6.05 10.37 1.08
CA ALA A 90 6.41 10.04 2.46
C ALA A 90 7.16 8.69 2.54
N ILE A 91 6.67 7.66 1.86
CA ILE A 91 7.36 6.36 1.78
C ILE A 91 8.70 6.49 1.06
N ALA A 92 8.78 7.25 -0.04
CA ALA A 92 10.02 7.47 -0.77
C ALA A 92 11.12 8.10 0.13
N ARG A 93 10.74 9.06 0.99
CA ARG A 93 11.67 9.65 1.98
C ARG A 93 12.12 8.67 3.06
N CYS A 94 11.40 7.56 3.26
CA CYS A 94 11.74 6.50 4.21
C CYS A 94 12.56 5.37 3.59
N ILE A 95 13.09 5.55 2.37
CA ILE A 95 13.98 4.59 1.75
C ILE A 95 15.41 5.11 1.91
N SER A 96 16.27 4.30 2.52
CA SER A 96 17.67 4.64 2.74
C SER A 96 18.46 4.72 1.44
N SER A 97 19.68 5.26 1.50
CA SER A 97 20.61 5.25 0.36
C SER A 97 20.98 3.84 -0.11
N THR A 98 20.81 2.82 0.74
CA THR A 98 21.02 1.40 0.41
C THR A 98 19.77 0.72 -0.15
N GLY A 99 18.66 1.45 -0.30
CA GLY A 99 17.39 0.93 -0.83
C GLY A 99 16.57 0.13 0.20
N GLU A 100 16.86 0.28 1.49
CA GLU A 100 16.11 -0.37 2.57
C GLU A 100 14.98 0.55 3.05
N PHE A 101 13.80 -0.02 3.30
CA PHE A 101 12.69 0.73 3.89
C PHE A 101 12.86 0.88 5.41
N GLU A 102 12.73 2.10 5.91
CA GLU A 102 12.87 2.48 7.32
C GLU A 102 11.48 2.68 7.97
N PRO A 103 10.84 1.62 8.52
CA PRO A 103 9.46 1.69 8.99
C PRO A 103 9.26 2.66 10.16
N GLN A 104 10.26 2.82 11.03
CA GLN A 104 10.21 3.76 12.15
C GLN A 104 10.11 5.22 11.65
N ARG A 105 10.87 5.56 10.59
CA ARG A 105 10.83 6.90 10.00
C ARG A 105 9.46 7.20 9.41
N PHE A 106 8.85 6.22 8.73
CA PHE A 106 7.49 6.37 8.25
C PHE A 106 6.51 6.54 9.42
N ALA A 107 6.56 5.64 10.40
CA ALA A 107 5.58 5.58 11.48
C ALA A 107 5.63 6.77 12.45
N TYR A 108 6.82 7.28 12.75
CA TYR A 108 7.02 8.27 13.82
C TYR A 108 7.40 9.66 13.32
N THR A 109 7.75 9.81 12.04
CA THR A 109 8.09 11.12 11.45
C THR A 109 7.14 11.48 10.33
N GLU A 110 7.18 10.74 9.21
CA GLU A 110 6.48 11.14 8.00
C GLU A 110 4.95 11.03 8.12
N LEU A 111 4.44 9.93 8.69
CA LEU A 111 3.00 9.70 8.82
C LEU A 111 2.33 10.63 9.84
N PRO A 112 2.91 10.93 11.02
CA PRO A 112 2.38 11.96 11.90
C PRO A 112 2.46 13.36 11.30
N LEU A 113 3.59 13.72 10.65
CA LEU A 113 3.74 15.01 9.97
C LEU A 113 2.69 15.20 8.88
N TRP A 114 2.38 14.13 8.13
CA TRP A 114 1.36 14.12 7.09
C TRP A 114 -0.03 14.58 7.58
N LEU A 115 -0.38 14.37 8.86
CA LEU A 115 -1.66 14.86 9.40
C LEU A 115 -1.83 16.38 9.29
N HIS A 116 -0.73 17.14 9.23
CA HIS A 116 -0.76 18.60 9.15
C HIS A 116 -1.04 19.14 7.74
N TYR A 117 -0.78 18.35 6.70
CA TYR A 117 -0.95 18.77 5.30
C TYR A 117 -1.79 17.80 4.46
N GLN A 118 -2.35 16.75 5.08
CA GLN A 118 -3.11 15.72 4.37
C GLN A 118 -4.25 16.30 3.55
N ARG A 119 -4.45 15.74 2.36
CA ARG A 119 -5.60 15.98 1.50
C ARG A 119 -6.14 14.65 1.02
N GLY A 120 -7.45 14.42 1.06
CA GLY A 120 -8.04 13.11 0.66
C GLY A 120 -7.95 12.00 1.73
N GLY A 121 -7.02 12.13 2.68
CA GLY A 121 -6.71 11.15 3.73
C GLY A 121 -7.88 10.31 4.25
N GLY A 122 -7.82 9.00 4.03
CA GLY A 122 -8.78 8.03 4.54
C GLY A 122 -8.91 8.02 6.08
N ARG A 123 -10.08 7.61 6.59
CA ARG A 123 -10.35 7.60 8.06
C ARG A 123 -9.42 6.65 8.82
N SER A 124 -9.14 5.47 8.26
CA SER A 124 -8.29 4.44 8.87
C SER A 124 -6.85 4.91 9.04
N ILE A 125 -6.24 5.43 7.97
CA ILE A 125 -4.86 5.90 8.03
C ILE A 125 -4.68 7.12 8.94
N LYS A 126 -5.65 8.07 8.95
CA LYS A 126 -5.59 9.20 9.88
C LYS A 126 -5.69 8.76 11.33
N LEU A 127 -6.49 7.74 11.61
CA LEU A 127 -6.56 7.14 12.95
C LEU A 127 -5.26 6.40 13.30
N ALA A 128 -4.68 5.67 12.35
CA ALA A 128 -3.39 5.01 12.52
C ALA A 128 -2.28 6.01 12.86
N ALA A 129 -2.19 7.11 12.11
CA ALA A 129 -1.22 8.18 12.33
C ALA A 129 -1.37 8.81 13.73
N ARG A 130 -2.59 9.17 14.12
CA ARG A 130 -2.85 9.72 15.47
C ARG A 130 -2.57 8.71 16.58
N SER A 131 -2.82 7.43 16.31
CA SER A 131 -2.56 6.36 17.26
C SER A 131 -1.07 6.28 17.60
N LEU A 132 -0.19 6.43 16.60
CA LEU A 132 1.27 6.37 16.74
C LEU A 132 1.88 7.56 17.49
N LEU A 133 1.13 8.65 17.67
CA LEU A 133 1.54 9.77 18.54
C LEU A 133 1.45 9.43 20.03
N ARG A 134 0.82 8.32 20.41
CA ARG A 134 0.71 7.87 21.81
C ARG A 134 1.97 7.11 22.21
N THR A 135 2.52 7.44 23.38
CA THR A 135 3.73 6.82 23.93
C THR A 135 3.64 5.30 24.11
N SER A 136 2.44 4.76 24.28
CA SER A 136 2.19 3.32 24.42
C SER A 136 2.07 2.56 23.09
N SER A 137 2.08 3.25 21.95
CA SER A 137 1.92 2.63 20.64
C SER A 137 3.27 2.41 19.97
N SER A 138 3.49 1.22 19.41
CA SER A 138 4.59 1.00 18.47
C SER A 138 4.06 0.69 17.08
N TRP A 139 4.88 0.92 16.06
CA TRP A 139 4.48 0.69 14.67
C TRP A 139 4.22 -0.81 14.41
N GLU A 140 4.94 -1.70 15.10
CA GLU A 140 4.68 -3.14 15.11
C GLU A 140 3.39 -3.51 15.86
N HIS A 141 2.75 -2.59 16.58
CA HIS A 141 1.61 -2.87 17.43
C HIS A 141 0.55 -1.76 17.39
N ASN A 142 0.35 -1.13 16.24
CA ASN A 142 -0.58 -0.01 16.09
C ASN A 142 -2.06 -0.45 16.04
N PHE A 143 -2.46 -1.41 16.87
CA PHE A 143 -3.79 -2.03 16.93
C PHE A 143 -4.88 -1.05 17.42
N TYR A 144 -5.07 0.05 16.72
CA TYR A 144 -6.01 1.11 17.07
C TYR A 144 -7.45 0.65 16.93
N LYS A 145 -8.31 1.26 17.75
CA LYS A 145 -9.77 1.10 17.68
C LYS A 145 -10.45 2.40 18.12
N GLN A 146 -11.38 2.88 17.30
CA GLN A 146 -12.23 4.04 17.62
C GLN A 146 -13.61 3.86 16.97
N GLY A 147 -14.62 3.56 17.78
CA GLY A 147 -15.96 3.26 17.30
C GLY A 147 -15.95 2.07 16.33
N LYS A 148 -16.46 2.27 15.11
CA LYS A 148 -16.50 1.26 14.03
C LYS A 148 -15.16 1.09 13.28
N LEU A 149 -14.20 2.01 13.47
CA LEU A 149 -12.89 1.91 12.85
C LEU A 149 -12.00 1.04 13.73
N GLU A 150 -11.53 -0.08 13.19
CA GLU A 150 -10.66 -1.01 13.87
C GLU A 150 -9.54 -1.44 12.93
N TYR A 151 -8.32 -1.47 13.46
CA TYR A 151 -7.11 -1.83 12.73
C TYR A 151 -7.23 -3.15 11.95
N ARG A 152 -7.76 -4.20 12.59
CA ARG A 152 -7.94 -5.52 11.96
C ARG A 152 -9.03 -5.57 10.89
N ARG A 153 -9.89 -4.56 10.84
CA ARG A 153 -10.96 -4.41 9.84
C ARG A 153 -10.60 -3.38 8.76
N ALA A 154 -9.41 -2.79 8.83
CA ALA A 154 -8.93 -1.81 7.87
C ALA A 154 -8.43 -2.50 6.59
N GLY A 155 -9.36 -2.95 5.75
CA GLY A 155 -9.10 -3.66 4.47
C GLY A 155 -9.14 -2.81 3.21
N ALA A 156 -9.06 -1.49 3.34
CA ALA A 156 -9.04 -0.55 2.20
C ALA A 156 -7.66 -0.48 1.53
N ASN A 157 -7.58 0.22 0.39
CA ASN A 157 -6.38 0.38 -0.45
C ASN A 157 -5.27 1.27 0.14
N GLY A 158 -5.48 1.88 1.31
CA GLY A 158 -4.62 2.94 1.85
C GLY A 158 -3.13 2.58 1.97
N SER A 159 -2.80 1.31 2.15
CA SER A 159 -1.40 0.82 2.15
C SER A 159 -0.86 0.53 0.76
N ALA A 160 -1.71 0.04 -0.15
CA ALA A 160 -1.33 -0.33 -1.52
C ALA A 160 -1.03 0.92 -2.36
N MET A 161 -1.87 1.96 -2.26
CA MET A 161 -1.75 3.18 -3.07
C MET A 161 -0.43 3.95 -2.86
N ARG A 162 0.26 3.70 -1.74
CA ARG A 162 1.54 4.33 -1.38
C ARG A 162 2.76 3.41 -1.50
N ASN A 163 2.58 2.19 -2.02
CA ASN A 163 3.61 1.15 -1.99
C ASN A 163 4.61 1.23 -3.14
N LEU A 164 4.37 2.09 -4.14
CA LEU A 164 5.18 2.18 -5.35
C LEU A 164 6.68 2.39 -5.05
N PRO A 165 7.12 3.32 -4.17
CA PRO A 165 8.55 3.52 -3.94
C PRO A 165 9.23 2.29 -3.33
N ILE A 166 8.54 1.52 -2.48
CA ILE A 166 9.07 0.26 -1.93
C ILE A 166 9.30 -0.75 -3.03
N ALA A 167 8.31 -0.90 -3.93
CA ALA A 167 8.42 -1.81 -5.07
C ALA A 167 9.57 -1.43 -6.00
N LEU A 168 9.72 -0.13 -6.28
CA LEU A 168 10.79 0.42 -7.10
C LEU A 168 12.19 0.20 -6.47
N ALA A 169 12.35 0.50 -5.17
CA ALA A 169 13.63 0.31 -4.48
C ALA A 169 14.02 -1.17 -4.33
N SER A 170 13.03 -2.05 -4.20
CA SER A 170 13.22 -3.49 -4.00
C SER A 170 13.15 -4.32 -5.29
N ALA A 171 12.98 -3.67 -6.44
CA ALA A 171 12.77 -4.35 -7.72
C ALA A 171 13.91 -5.34 -8.06
N GLY A 172 13.51 -6.53 -8.53
CA GLY A 172 14.37 -7.69 -8.73
C GLY A 172 14.57 -8.58 -7.51
N ILE A 173 14.10 -8.18 -6.33
CA ILE A 173 14.25 -8.92 -5.06
C ILE A 173 12.86 -9.11 -4.43
N GLU A 174 12.15 -10.14 -4.89
CA GLU A 174 10.77 -10.42 -4.48
C GLU A 174 10.63 -10.56 -2.95
N GLU A 175 11.60 -11.19 -2.28
CA GLU A 175 11.61 -11.35 -0.82
C GLU A 175 11.58 -9.99 -0.10
N LYS A 176 12.33 -8.99 -0.61
CA LYS A 176 12.30 -7.62 -0.07
C LYS A 176 10.98 -6.92 -0.36
N ILE A 177 10.42 -7.12 -1.56
CA ILE A 177 9.12 -6.54 -1.93
C ILE A 177 8.03 -7.05 -1.00
N VAL A 178 7.94 -8.37 -0.80
CA VAL A 178 6.93 -8.98 0.08
C VAL A 178 7.11 -8.47 1.50
N LYS A 179 8.33 -8.54 2.05
CA LYS A 179 8.64 -8.07 3.40
C LYS A 179 8.26 -6.61 3.61
N TYR A 180 8.75 -5.70 2.77
CA TYR A 180 8.54 -4.26 2.97
C TYR A 180 7.13 -3.81 2.61
N SER A 181 6.45 -4.48 1.67
CA SER A 181 5.04 -4.24 1.41
C SER A 181 4.17 -4.65 2.61
N PHE A 182 4.48 -5.79 3.24
CA PHE A 182 3.79 -6.24 4.45
C PHE A 182 4.03 -5.25 5.60
N ILE A 183 5.29 -4.86 5.84
CA ILE A 183 5.67 -3.91 6.88
C ILE A 183 5.02 -2.53 6.65
N ASN A 184 5.01 -2.02 5.42
CA ASN A 184 4.30 -0.78 5.09
C ASN A 184 2.81 -0.87 5.40
N ALA A 185 2.16 -1.99 5.05
CA ALA A 185 0.75 -2.19 5.32
C ALA A 185 0.45 -2.22 6.83
N LEU A 186 1.19 -3.02 7.60
CA LEU A 186 0.93 -3.22 9.03
C LEU A 186 1.04 -1.93 9.87
N ILE A 187 1.75 -0.91 9.41
CA ILE A 187 1.81 0.37 10.15
C ILE A 187 0.42 1.01 10.28
N THR A 188 -0.51 0.70 9.35
CA THR A 188 -1.81 1.40 9.23
C THR A 188 -3.02 0.52 8.95
N HIS A 189 -2.85 -0.62 8.29
CA HIS A 189 -3.92 -1.46 7.77
C HIS A 189 -3.62 -2.92 8.11
N GLY A 190 -4.25 -3.42 9.17
CA GLY A 190 -3.98 -4.77 9.67
C GLY A 190 -4.84 -5.87 9.05
N HIS A 191 -5.71 -5.56 8.10
CA HIS A 191 -6.58 -6.57 7.50
C HIS A 191 -5.83 -7.32 6.37
N PRO A 192 -5.90 -8.66 6.30
CA PRO A 192 -5.26 -9.47 5.25
C PRO A 192 -5.45 -8.96 3.83
N ARG A 193 -6.67 -8.55 3.45
CA ARG A 193 -6.95 -7.92 2.14
C ARG A 193 -6.08 -6.71 1.80
N ALA A 194 -5.87 -5.79 2.75
CA ALA A 194 -5.03 -4.63 2.51
C ALA A 194 -3.56 -5.05 2.33
N ILE A 195 -3.09 -5.99 3.17
CA ILE A 195 -1.72 -6.52 3.12
C ILE A 195 -1.47 -7.25 1.80
N LEU A 196 -2.34 -8.19 1.43
CA LEU A 196 -2.22 -8.95 0.18
C LEU A 196 -2.27 -8.03 -1.04
N GLY A 197 -3.22 -7.09 -1.10
CA GLY A 197 -3.29 -6.13 -2.20
C GLY A 197 -2.04 -5.24 -2.30
N THR A 198 -1.44 -4.87 -1.18
CA THR A 198 -0.18 -4.10 -1.14
C THR A 198 0.98 -4.92 -1.71
N ILE A 199 1.08 -6.20 -1.34
CA ILE A 199 2.13 -7.10 -1.83
C ILE A 199 1.94 -7.38 -3.32
N LEU A 200 0.73 -7.72 -3.76
CA LEU A 200 0.43 -8.00 -5.17
C LEU A 200 0.70 -6.77 -6.05
N PHE A 201 0.37 -5.56 -5.59
CA PHE A 201 0.74 -4.33 -6.28
C PHE A 201 2.26 -4.20 -6.44
N GLY A 202 3.03 -4.44 -5.36
CA GLY A 202 4.49 -4.40 -5.43
C GLY A 202 5.08 -5.45 -6.37
N LEU A 203 4.53 -6.66 -6.37
CA LEU A 203 4.92 -7.74 -7.28
C LEU A 203 4.54 -7.43 -8.74
N ALA A 204 3.41 -6.76 -8.99
CA ALA A 204 3.02 -6.35 -10.33
C ALA A 204 4.01 -5.32 -10.91
N VAL A 205 4.43 -4.34 -10.09
CA VAL A 205 5.49 -3.40 -10.46
C VAL A 205 6.80 -4.14 -10.74
N ASN A 206 7.17 -5.11 -9.89
CA ASN A 206 8.35 -5.95 -10.12
C ASN A 206 8.31 -6.68 -11.46
N TYR A 207 7.19 -7.31 -11.76
CA TYR A 207 6.96 -8.02 -13.01
C TYR A 207 7.18 -7.08 -14.21
N ILE A 208 6.54 -5.91 -14.19
CA ILE A 208 6.69 -4.92 -15.25
C ILE A 208 8.16 -4.53 -15.43
N LEU A 209 8.88 -4.25 -14.34
CA LEU A 209 10.25 -3.74 -14.41
C LEU A 209 11.30 -4.79 -14.79
N THR A 210 11.05 -6.06 -14.49
CA THR A 210 12.05 -7.13 -14.66
C THR A 210 11.83 -8.00 -15.89
N GLN A 211 10.62 -8.00 -16.46
CA GLN A 211 10.33 -8.71 -17.70
C GLN A 211 10.71 -7.87 -18.93
N SER A 212 11.13 -8.55 -19.99
CA SER A 212 11.29 -7.92 -21.30
C SER A 212 9.95 -7.39 -21.81
N GLN A 213 9.94 -6.19 -22.38
CA GLN A 213 8.71 -5.50 -22.80
C GLN A 213 7.80 -6.35 -23.70
N HIS A 214 8.37 -7.18 -24.57
CA HIS A 214 7.63 -8.07 -25.48
C HIS A 214 6.85 -9.20 -24.78
N ASN A 215 7.18 -9.52 -23.53
CA ASN A 215 6.54 -10.61 -22.77
C ASN A 215 5.45 -10.11 -21.79
N ILE A 216 5.27 -8.79 -21.68
CA ILE A 216 4.31 -8.20 -20.75
C ILE A 216 2.92 -8.26 -21.39
N THR A 217 2.07 -9.14 -20.88
CA THR A 217 0.64 -9.21 -21.21
C THR A 217 -0.18 -9.28 -19.92
N ALA A 218 -1.48 -8.99 -20.02
CA ALA A 218 -2.38 -9.18 -18.88
C ALA A 218 -2.36 -10.63 -18.37
N ARG A 219 -2.34 -11.61 -19.28
CA ARG A 219 -2.29 -13.04 -18.94
C ARG A 219 -1.01 -13.39 -18.17
N THR A 220 0.15 -13.04 -18.72
CA THR A 220 1.45 -13.39 -18.12
C THR A 220 1.68 -12.69 -16.77
N MET A 221 1.12 -11.49 -16.59
CA MET A 221 1.11 -10.81 -15.29
C MET A 221 0.20 -11.51 -14.29
N VAL A 222 -1.03 -11.88 -14.67
CA VAL A 222 -1.96 -12.61 -13.80
C VAL A 222 -1.36 -13.95 -13.39
N GLU A 223 -0.82 -14.73 -14.32
CA GLU A 223 -0.13 -16.00 -14.03
C GLU A 223 1.00 -15.83 -13.01
N TYR A 224 1.85 -14.81 -13.20
CA TYR A 224 2.93 -14.50 -12.26
C TYR A 224 2.39 -14.12 -10.87
N LEU A 225 1.35 -13.27 -10.79
CA LEU A 225 0.78 -12.83 -9.51
C LEU A 225 0.07 -13.97 -8.79
N THR A 226 -0.66 -14.83 -9.49
CA THR A 226 -1.35 -15.99 -8.93
C THR A 226 -0.35 -17.01 -8.37
N ASP A 227 0.71 -17.33 -9.10
CA ASP A 227 1.77 -18.24 -8.63
C ASP A 227 2.44 -17.72 -7.34
N ARG A 228 2.80 -16.43 -7.31
CA ARG A 228 3.39 -15.82 -6.11
C ARG A 228 2.41 -15.67 -4.97
N MET A 229 1.14 -15.42 -5.26
CA MET A 229 0.10 -15.32 -4.23
C MET A 229 -0.04 -16.64 -3.46
N ILE A 230 0.02 -17.79 -4.14
CA ILE A 230 -0.09 -19.12 -3.49
C ILE A 230 1.09 -19.34 -2.52
N ASN A 231 2.30 -18.95 -2.92
CA ASN A 231 3.54 -19.22 -2.19
C ASN A 231 4.03 -18.03 -1.32
N ILE A 232 3.21 -17.00 -1.15
CA ILE A 232 3.60 -15.74 -0.49
C ILE A 232 4.07 -15.95 0.96
N GLN A 233 3.54 -16.96 1.65
CA GLN A 233 3.88 -17.28 3.03
C GLN A 233 5.34 -17.71 3.17
N ASP A 234 5.87 -18.41 2.18
CA ASP A 234 7.28 -18.85 2.17
C ASP A 234 8.24 -17.65 2.14
N LEU A 235 7.80 -16.54 1.56
CA LEU A 235 8.59 -15.32 1.40
C LEU A 235 8.66 -14.46 2.67
N TYR A 236 7.74 -14.63 3.63
CA TYR A 236 7.72 -13.86 4.87
C TYR A 236 7.71 -14.66 6.17
N SER A 237 7.47 -15.97 6.13
CA SER A 237 7.35 -16.84 7.32
C SER A 237 8.58 -16.79 8.24
N GLN A 238 9.76 -16.57 7.66
CA GLN A 238 11.02 -16.47 8.39
C GLN A 238 11.29 -15.07 8.96
N ASP A 239 10.48 -14.06 8.64
CA ASP A 239 10.68 -12.72 9.18
C ASP A 239 10.15 -12.64 10.63
N PRO A 240 11.01 -12.41 11.63
CA PRO A 240 10.62 -12.45 13.04
C PRO A 240 9.66 -11.31 13.42
N THR A 241 9.70 -10.19 12.70
CA THR A 241 8.80 -9.06 12.96
C THR A 241 7.39 -9.41 12.50
N ILE A 242 7.26 -9.94 11.29
CA ILE A 242 5.97 -10.36 10.74
C ILE A 242 5.38 -11.50 11.57
N SER A 243 6.17 -12.52 11.91
CA SER A 243 5.70 -13.65 12.72
C SER A 243 5.22 -13.21 14.12
N LYS A 244 5.95 -12.33 14.81
CA LYS A 244 5.50 -11.75 16.09
C LYS A 244 4.24 -10.91 15.93
N TRP A 245 4.13 -10.15 14.85
CA TRP A 245 2.94 -9.35 14.56
C TRP A 245 1.71 -10.24 14.33
N ILE A 246 1.83 -11.32 13.55
CA ILE A 246 0.74 -12.28 13.30
C ILE A 246 0.28 -12.93 14.62
N GLN A 247 1.23 -13.32 15.47
CA GLN A 247 0.90 -13.87 16.79
C GLN A 247 0.05 -12.89 17.60
N LYS A 248 0.49 -11.63 17.73
CA LYS A 248 -0.25 -10.62 18.48
C LYS A 248 -1.59 -10.26 17.84
N TRP A 249 -1.66 -10.25 16.51
CA TRP A 249 -2.90 -10.06 15.78
C TRP A 249 -3.92 -11.15 16.15
N ASN A 250 -3.45 -12.39 16.23
CA ASN A 250 -4.23 -13.56 16.64
C ASN A 250 -4.62 -13.53 18.13
N ASP A 251 -3.74 -13.07 19.02
CA ASP A 251 -4.05 -12.96 20.46
C ASP A 251 -5.20 -11.99 20.75
N LEU A 252 -5.38 -10.99 19.88
CA LEU A 252 -6.51 -10.07 19.94
C LEU A 252 -7.81 -10.67 19.38
N SER A 253 -7.76 -11.82 18.70
CA SER A 253 -8.95 -12.47 18.12
C SER A 253 -9.73 -13.17 19.24
N ILE A 254 -11.07 -13.06 19.17
CA ILE A 254 -11.95 -13.87 20.01
C ILE A 254 -11.62 -15.34 19.70
N LYS A 255 -11.80 -16.26 20.66
CA LYS A 255 -11.42 -17.71 20.58
C LYS A 255 -11.88 -18.48 19.31
N GLU A 256 -12.61 -17.86 18.39
CA GLU A 256 -13.02 -18.41 17.10
C GLU A 256 -11.85 -18.50 16.11
N SER A 257 -11.52 -19.72 15.70
CA SER A 257 -10.43 -20.00 14.75
C SER A 257 -10.62 -19.36 13.36
N THR A 258 -11.86 -19.10 12.95
CA THR A 258 -12.22 -18.48 11.67
C THR A 258 -11.85 -16.99 11.61
N LEU A 259 -11.63 -16.36 12.77
CA LEU A 259 -11.25 -14.96 12.90
C LEU A 259 -9.74 -14.76 13.06
N ARG A 260 -8.94 -15.82 12.98
CA ARG A 260 -7.48 -15.75 12.97
C ARG A 260 -6.95 -15.19 11.65
N PHE A 261 -5.76 -14.59 11.70
CA PHE A 261 -5.09 -13.96 10.57
C PHE A 261 -4.97 -14.92 9.40
N ASP A 262 -4.41 -16.10 9.65
CA ASP A 262 -4.12 -17.11 8.63
C ASP A 262 -5.42 -17.57 7.94
N SER A 263 -6.48 -17.81 8.72
CA SER A 263 -7.81 -18.18 8.21
C SER A 263 -8.42 -17.10 7.31
N ILE A 264 -8.26 -15.81 7.67
CA ILE A 264 -8.77 -14.70 6.84
C ILE A 264 -7.85 -14.47 5.62
N PHE A 265 -6.55 -14.65 5.78
CA PHE A 265 -5.57 -14.51 4.71
C PHE A 265 -5.80 -15.57 3.63
N SER A 266 -5.95 -16.85 4.00
CA SER A 266 -6.29 -17.93 3.06
C SER A 266 -7.62 -17.69 2.34
N ARG A 267 -8.65 -17.20 3.04
CA ARG A 267 -9.92 -16.81 2.40
C ARG A 267 -9.74 -15.66 1.41
N THR A 268 -8.94 -14.66 1.76
CA THR A 268 -8.64 -13.53 0.87
C THR A 268 -7.91 -14.01 -0.39
N GLN A 269 -6.98 -14.98 -0.26
CA GLN A 269 -6.29 -15.58 -1.41
C GLN A 269 -7.25 -16.36 -2.31
N ALA A 270 -8.16 -17.16 -1.71
CA ALA A 270 -9.18 -17.90 -2.47
C ALA A 270 -10.11 -16.95 -3.23
N GLU A 271 -10.64 -15.93 -2.55
CA GLU A 271 -11.45 -14.88 -3.17
C GLU A 271 -10.73 -14.21 -4.35
N ALA A 272 -9.42 -13.98 -4.25
CA ALA A 272 -8.65 -13.36 -5.32
C ALA A 272 -8.39 -14.29 -6.52
N ASN A 273 -8.42 -15.61 -6.33
CA ASN A 273 -8.28 -16.60 -7.41
C ASN A 273 -9.58 -16.86 -8.17
N ASP A 274 -10.73 -16.59 -7.56
CA ASP A 274 -12.05 -16.84 -8.16
C ASP A 274 -12.52 -15.71 -9.11
N TYR A 275 -11.79 -14.59 -9.19
CA TYR A 275 -12.04 -13.45 -10.10
C TYR A 275 -11.14 -13.49 -11.33
#